data_AF-A0A8T4NWE5-F1
#
_entry.id   AF-A0A8T4NWE5-F1
#
_cell.length_a   1.000
_cell.length_b   1.000
_cell.length_c   1.000
_cell.angle_alpha   90.00
_cell.angle_beta   90.00
_cell.angle_gamma   90.00
#
_symmetry.space_group_name_H-M   'P 1'
#
loop_
_entity.id
_entity.type
_entity.pdbx_description
1 polymer ?
#
loop_
_entity_poly.entity_id
_entity_poly.type
_entity_poly.pdbx_seq_one_letter_code
_entity_poly.pdbx_strand_id
1 'polypeptide(L)'
;MNLQNIALFVGTGKCNANCAHCAGSIHRENMPKEDKVVDENLFYRTLKYAYENGARSLSLTSGGEPTIAPNSVTRTLEIAQNFDFRKIKLYTNAIRIGKSLKFSKNYLPLWQSKGLTDIYWTVYSISPEKNAQIFRIKSYPSLELIINRIHEADLKVRANIVLSKNNICNLEKFKEIVTWLKNYGVDNIAA
;
A
#
# COMPACT_ATOMS: atom_id res chain seq x y z
N MET A 1 13.22 -6.52 24.14
CA MET A 1 12.08 -6.36 23.21
C MET A 1 12.55 -6.83 21.84
N ASN A 2 11.83 -7.75 21.17
CA ASN A 2 12.21 -8.23 19.83
C ASN A 2 11.21 -7.66 18.81
N LEU A 3 11.52 -6.47 18.27
CA LEU A 3 10.67 -5.84 17.26
C LEU A 3 10.87 -6.60 15.95
N GLN A 4 9.81 -7.13 15.34
CA GLN A 4 9.93 -7.79 14.03
C GLN A 4 9.68 -6.83 12.87
N ASN A 5 8.78 -5.87 13.07
CA ASN A 5 8.32 -4.92 12.06
C ASN A 5 8.14 -3.53 12.66
N ILE A 6 8.46 -2.50 11.88
CA ILE A 6 8.10 -1.11 12.16
C ILE A 6 7.13 -0.61 11.08
N ALA A 7 6.20 0.26 11.45
CA ALA A 7 5.29 0.91 10.52
C ALA A 7 5.45 2.43 10.60
N LEU A 8 5.51 3.09 9.44
CA LEU A 8 5.58 4.54 9.33
C LEU A 8 4.37 5.09 8.57
N PHE A 9 3.79 6.16 9.10
CA PHE A 9 2.84 6.99 8.38
C PHE A 9 3.61 7.95 7.46
N VAL A 10 3.40 7.83 6.15
CA VAL A 10 4.11 8.60 5.13
C VAL A 10 3.15 9.44 4.29
N GLY A 11 3.64 10.55 3.77
CA GLY A 11 2.88 11.40 2.84
C GLY A 11 1.89 12.33 3.54
N THR A 12 0.73 12.52 2.91
CA THR A 12 -0.28 13.50 3.35
C THR A 12 -1.58 12.82 3.77
N GLY A 13 -2.49 13.58 4.38
CA GLY A 13 -3.86 13.12 4.66
C GLY A 13 -4.75 12.98 3.42
N LYS A 14 -4.26 13.31 2.21
CA LYS A 14 -5.04 13.27 0.96
C LYS A 14 -5.22 11.84 0.49
N CYS A 15 -6.44 11.51 0.06
CA CYS A 15 -6.79 10.20 -0.50
C CYS A 15 -7.65 10.40 -1.76
N ASN A 16 -7.45 9.55 -2.76
CA ASN A 16 -8.28 9.50 -3.97
C ASN A 16 -9.51 8.58 -3.82
N ALA A 17 -9.88 8.26 -2.59
CA ALA A 17 -11.07 7.49 -2.22
C ALA A 17 -11.74 8.10 -0.99
N ASN A 18 -13.00 7.72 -0.73
CA ASN A 18 -13.80 8.20 0.39
C ASN A 18 -14.59 7.08 1.08
N CYS A 19 -13.92 5.96 1.38
CA CYS A 19 -14.52 4.80 2.03
C CYS A 19 -15.26 5.17 3.32
N ALA A 20 -16.44 4.59 3.52
CA ALA A 20 -17.24 4.82 4.74
C ALA A 20 -16.54 4.32 6.01
N HIS A 21 -15.76 3.24 5.89
CA HIS A 21 -15.08 2.53 6.97
C HIS A 21 -13.57 2.85 7.02
N CYS A 22 -13.16 4.03 6.55
CA CYS A 22 -11.76 4.41 6.45
C CYS A 22 -11.11 4.54 7.83
N ALA A 23 -10.23 3.60 8.21
CA ALA A 23 -9.45 3.70 9.45
C ALA A 23 -8.42 4.85 9.43
N GLY A 24 -8.00 5.31 8.25
CA GLY A 24 -7.04 6.41 8.12
C GLY A 24 -7.62 7.80 8.39
N SER A 25 -8.95 7.96 8.40
CA SER A 25 -9.61 9.28 8.50
C SER A 25 -9.21 10.04 9.76
N ILE A 26 -9.10 9.35 10.91
CA ILE A 26 -8.70 9.92 12.19
C ILE A 26 -7.26 10.46 12.21
N HIS A 27 -6.41 10.01 11.28
CA HIS A 27 -5.02 10.42 11.22
C HIS A 27 -4.81 11.62 10.28
N ARG A 28 -5.76 11.92 9.38
CA ARG A 28 -5.56 12.89 8.28
C ARG A 28 -5.18 14.29 8.74
N GLU A 29 -5.77 14.77 9.85
CA GLU A 29 -5.50 16.08 10.42
C GLU A 29 -4.07 16.22 10.96
N ASN A 30 -3.47 15.09 11.36
CA ASN A 30 -2.13 15.02 11.92
C ASN A 30 -1.06 14.75 10.83
N MET A 31 -1.47 14.60 9.57
CA MET A 31 -0.54 14.38 8.46
C MET A 31 -0.06 15.71 7.86
N PRO A 32 1.15 15.73 7.29
CA PRO A 32 1.59 16.86 6.46
C PRO A 32 0.57 17.24 5.37
N LYS A 33 0.47 18.54 5.09
CA LYS A 33 -0.44 19.06 4.05
C LYS A 33 0.11 18.90 2.63
N GLU A 34 1.43 18.84 2.51
CA GLU A 34 2.17 18.82 1.26
C GLU A 34 3.00 17.54 1.11
N ASP A 35 3.13 17.06 -0.13
CA ASP A 35 4.07 16.00 -0.47
C ASP A 35 5.51 16.48 -0.25
N LYS A 36 6.46 15.57 -0.03
CA LYS A 36 7.88 15.81 0.35
C LYS A 36 8.14 16.32 1.76
N VAL A 37 7.12 16.61 2.56
CA VAL A 37 7.33 16.95 3.97
C VAL A 37 7.57 15.66 4.76
N VAL A 38 8.84 15.35 5.04
CA VAL A 38 9.28 14.21 5.85
C VAL A 38 10.30 14.74 6.87
N ASP A 39 10.07 14.50 8.16
CA ASP A 39 11.09 14.75 9.19
C ASP A 39 12.15 13.65 9.10
N GLU A 40 13.18 13.92 8.31
CA GLU A 40 14.23 12.93 8.01
C GLU A 40 14.99 12.49 9.26
N ASN A 41 15.22 13.42 10.19
CA ASN A 41 15.92 13.13 11.45
C ASN A 41 15.09 12.24 12.36
N LEU A 42 13.78 12.49 12.45
CA LEU A 42 12.88 11.62 13.19
C LEU A 42 12.78 10.23 12.55
N PHE A 43 12.61 10.16 11.24
CA PHE A 43 12.49 8.91 10.51
C PHE A 43 13.77 8.07 10.61
N TYR A 44 14.93 8.68 10.40
CA TYR A 44 16.22 8.01 10.53
C TYR A 44 16.42 7.46 11.95
N ARG A 45 16.20 8.26 12.99
CA ARG A 45 16.34 7.80 14.39
C ARG A 45 15.34 6.70 14.74
N THR A 46 14.10 6.79 14.25
CA THR A 46 13.06 5.79 14.48
C THR A 46 13.42 4.46 13.81
N LEU A 47 13.84 4.50 12.54
CA LEU A 47 14.26 3.30 11.81
C LEU A 47 15.52 2.69 12.41
N LYS A 48 16.51 3.52 12.79
CA LYS A 48 17.72 3.07 13.48
C LYS A 48 17.37 2.32 14.77
N TYR A 49 16.58 2.93 15.64
CA TYR A 49 16.13 2.31 16.88
C TYR A 49 15.41 0.98 16.63
N ALA A 50 14.46 0.95 15.68
CA ALA A 50 13.72 -0.26 15.37
C ALA A 50 14.64 -1.37 14.83
N TYR A 51 15.57 -1.03 13.94
CA TYR A 51 16.52 -1.97 13.34
C TYR A 51 17.49 -2.56 14.37
N GLU A 52 18.04 -1.72 15.25
CA GLU A 52 18.90 -2.13 16.37
C GLU A 52 18.16 -3.02 17.38
N ASN A 53 16.84 -2.88 17.48
CA ASN A 53 15.96 -3.71 18.32
C ASN A 53 15.32 -4.90 17.57
N GLY A 54 15.88 -5.28 16.43
CA GLY A 54 15.56 -6.53 15.73
C GLY A 54 14.66 -6.39 14.50
N ALA A 55 14.13 -5.21 14.19
CA ALA A 55 13.19 -5.07 13.08
C ALA A 55 13.88 -5.40 11.75
N ARG A 56 13.29 -6.30 10.97
CA ARG A 56 13.77 -6.66 9.62
C ARG A 56 12.70 -6.44 8.54
N SER A 57 11.59 -5.83 8.92
CA SER A 57 10.50 -5.48 8.03
C SER A 57 10.02 -4.05 8.30
N LEU A 58 9.73 -3.32 7.22
CA LEU A 58 9.19 -1.96 7.23
C LEU A 58 7.84 -1.93 6.50
N SER A 59 6.83 -1.35 7.14
CA SER A 59 5.54 -1.05 6.52
C SER A 59 5.39 0.45 6.31
N LEU A 60 5.10 0.86 5.08
CA LEU A 60 4.74 2.22 4.72
C LEU A 60 3.22 2.29 4.54
N THR A 61 2.57 3.16 5.31
CA THR A 61 1.13 3.43 5.25
C THR A 61 0.88 4.94 5.33
N SER A 62 -0.37 5.40 5.31
CA SER A 62 -0.70 6.82 5.41
C SER A 62 -2.05 7.03 6.11
N GLY A 63 -2.28 8.24 6.64
CA GLY A 63 -3.64 8.69 6.98
C GLY A 63 -4.50 8.93 5.74
N GLY A 64 -3.86 9.16 4.60
CA GLY A 64 -4.47 9.24 3.27
C GLY A 64 -4.18 8.01 2.41
N GLU A 65 -3.82 8.24 1.14
CA GLU A 65 -3.35 7.23 0.22
C GLU A 65 -1.87 7.53 -0.15
N PRO A 66 -0.90 6.67 0.21
CA PRO A 66 0.52 6.95 -0.02
C PRO A 66 0.86 7.28 -1.47
N THR A 67 0.19 6.63 -2.44
CA THR A 67 0.44 6.89 -3.86
C THR A 67 0.05 8.31 -4.28
N ILE A 68 -0.72 9.07 -3.50
CA ILE A 68 -1.01 10.49 -3.74
C ILE A 68 0.15 11.41 -3.37
N ALA A 69 1.01 10.99 -2.43
CA ALA A 69 2.21 11.70 -2.00
C ALA A 69 3.48 10.90 -2.33
N PRO A 70 3.77 10.65 -3.62
CA PRO A 70 4.79 9.70 -4.00
C PRO A 70 6.20 10.16 -3.66
N ASN A 71 6.45 11.46 -3.55
CA ASN A 71 7.78 11.92 -3.20
C ASN A 71 8.11 11.70 -1.72
N SER A 72 7.13 11.79 -0.81
CA SER A 72 7.31 11.39 0.59
C SER A 72 7.58 9.89 0.72
N VAL A 73 6.94 9.05 -0.11
CA VAL A 73 7.26 7.62 -0.18
C VAL A 73 8.70 7.43 -0.66
N THR A 74 9.10 8.08 -1.76
CA THR A 74 10.47 8.02 -2.28
C THR A 74 11.49 8.44 -1.23
N ARG A 75 11.26 9.57 -0.53
CA ARG A 75 12.18 10.08 0.48
C ARG A 75 12.28 9.16 1.69
N THR A 76 11.17 8.54 2.10
CA THR A 76 11.18 7.55 3.18
C THR A 76 12.00 6.32 2.81
N LEU A 77 11.87 5.84 1.56
CA LEU A 77 12.68 4.71 1.07
C LEU A 77 14.17 5.07 1.02
N GLU A 78 14.53 6.28 0.59
CA GLU A 78 15.92 6.76 0.63
C GLU A 78 16.52 6.72 2.03
N ILE A 79 15.76 7.15 3.05
CA ILE A 79 16.20 7.06 4.44
C ILE A 79 16.34 5.59 4.86
N ALA A 80 15.40 4.73 4.44
CA ALA A 80 15.41 3.31 4.77
C ALA A 80 16.59 2.55 4.16
N GLN A 81 17.21 3.02 3.06
CA GLN A 81 18.40 2.42 2.45
C GLN A 81 19.62 2.37 3.39
N ASN A 82 19.61 3.12 4.50
CA ASN A 82 20.65 3.03 5.53
C ASN A 82 20.57 1.74 6.37
N PHE A 83 19.53 0.93 6.19
CA PHE A 83 19.26 -0.27 6.98
C PHE A 83 18.91 -1.45 6.06
N ASP A 84 19.40 -2.64 6.41
CA ASP A 84 19.15 -3.86 5.64
C ASP A 84 17.78 -4.49 6.02
N PHE A 85 16.70 -3.78 5.68
CA PHE A 85 15.35 -4.34 5.81
C PHE A 85 15.14 -5.43 4.75
N ARG A 86 14.89 -6.65 5.19
CA ARG A 86 14.60 -7.80 4.31
C ARG A 86 13.28 -7.65 3.55
N LYS A 87 12.36 -6.83 4.07
CA LYS A 87 11.03 -6.65 3.50
C LYS A 87 10.55 -5.21 3.71
N ILE A 88 10.24 -4.51 2.63
CA ILE A 88 9.63 -3.17 2.69
C ILE A 88 8.31 -3.19 1.93
N LYS A 89 7.22 -2.83 2.60
CA LYS A 89 5.86 -3.03 2.14
C LYS A 89 5.15 -1.69 2.02
N LEU A 90 4.47 -1.43 0.89
CA LEU A 90 3.64 -0.25 0.72
C LEU A 90 2.16 -0.62 0.73
N TYR A 91 1.41 -0.11 1.71
CA TYR A 91 -0.04 -0.28 1.77
C TYR A 91 -0.73 0.72 0.84
N THR A 92 -1.61 0.26 -0.04
CA THR A 92 -2.27 1.14 -1.02
C THR A 92 -3.63 0.61 -1.46
N ASN A 93 -4.51 1.51 -1.85
CA ASN A 93 -5.74 1.19 -2.59
C ASN A 93 -5.50 0.89 -4.08
N ALA A 94 -4.26 1.06 -4.59
CA ALA A 94 -3.81 0.83 -5.96
C ALA A 94 -4.55 1.58 -7.08
N ILE A 95 -5.44 2.53 -6.76
CA ILE A 95 -6.20 3.29 -7.77
C ILE A 95 -5.24 4.06 -8.68
N ARG A 96 -4.22 4.73 -8.12
CA ARG A 96 -3.27 5.52 -8.91
C ARG A 96 -2.37 4.61 -9.76
N ILE A 97 -1.99 3.45 -9.23
CA ILE A 97 -1.22 2.42 -9.95
C ILE A 97 -1.99 1.97 -11.19
N GLY A 98 -3.27 1.63 -11.07
CA GLY A 98 -4.08 1.17 -12.19
C GLY A 98 -4.55 2.28 -13.14
N LYS A 99 -4.77 3.52 -12.67
CA LYS A 99 -5.24 4.63 -13.53
C LYS A 99 -4.16 5.34 -14.32
N SER A 100 -2.94 5.43 -13.81
CA SER A 100 -1.88 6.24 -14.43
C SER A 100 -0.69 5.39 -14.83
N LEU A 101 -0.55 5.11 -16.13
CA LEU A 101 0.61 4.40 -16.67
C LEU A 101 1.92 5.16 -16.39
N LYS A 102 1.89 6.49 -16.53
CA LYS A 102 3.03 7.34 -16.19
C LYS A 102 3.43 7.19 -14.73
N PHE A 103 2.46 7.12 -13.81
CA PHE A 103 2.76 6.89 -12.40
C PHE A 103 3.43 5.52 -12.19
N SER A 104 2.84 4.45 -12.73
CA SER A 104 3.37 3.11 -12.53
C SER A 104 4.77 2.95 -13.12
N LYS A 105 5.00 3.44 -14.35
CA LYS A 105 6.32 3.37 -15.02
C LYS A 105 7.39 4.23 -14.36
N ASN A 106 7.02 5.31 -13.67
CA ASN A 106 8.00 6.19 -13.03
C ASN A 106 8.29 5.79 -11.58
N TYR A 107 7.25 5.53 -10.77
CA TYR A 107 7.43 5.40 -9.33
C TYR A 107 7.63 3.95 -8.87
N LEU A 108 6.99 2.95 -9.51
CA LEU A 108 7.16 1.56 -9.04
C LEU A 108 8.59 1.06 -9.24
N PRO A 109 9.23 1.21 -10.42
CA PRO A 109 10.64 0.84 -10.58
C PRO A 109 11.58 1.66 -9.69
N LEU A 110 11.30 2.96 -9.54
CA LEU A 110 12.07 3.82 -8.65
C LEU A 110 12.02 3.32 -7.20
N TRP A 111 10.83 2.96 -6.70
CA TRP A 111 10.67 2.47 -5.35
C TRP A 111 11.28 1.08 -5.17
N GLN A 112 11.16 0.20 -6.16
CA GLN A 112 11.83 -1.10 -6.16
C GLN A 112 13.36 -0.92 -6.05
N SER A 113 13.95 -0.01 -6.84
CA SER A 113 15.40 0.27 -6.80
C SER A 113 15.88 0.84 -5.46
N LYS A 114 14.94 1.36 -4.64
CA LYS A 114 15.19 1.88 -3.29
C LYS A 114 14.83 0.88 -2.20
N GLY A 115 14.58 -0.37 -2.56
CA GLY A 115 14.36 -1.48 -1.62
C GLY A 115 12.91 -1.80 -1.31
N LEU A 116 11.92 -1.17 -1.98
CA LEU A 116 10.54 -1.63 -1.87
C LEU A 116 10.44 -3.04 -2.45
N THR A 117 9.84 -3.97 -1.70
CA THR A 117 9.74 -5.38 -2.10
C THR A 117 8.30 -5.80 -2.43
N ASP A 118 7.32 -5.23 -1.71
CA ASP A 118 5.93 -5.68 -1.81
C ASP A 118 4.93 -4.51 -1.85
N ILE A 119 3.92 -4.65 -2.69
CA ILE A 119 2.70 -3.84 -2.66
C ILE A 119 1.62 -4.60 -1.88
N TYR A 120 1.17 -4.00 -0.78
CA TYR A 120 0.08 -4.51 0.05
C TYR A 120 -1.21 -3.82 -0.38
N TRP A 121 -1.91 -4.46 -1.31
CA TRP A 121 -3.05 -3.90 -2.02
C TRP A 121 -4.36 -4.24 -1.32
N THR A 122 -5.14 -3.22 -0.93
CA THR A 122 -6.48 -3.41 -0.36
C THR A 122 -7.49 -3.72 -1.45
N VAL A 123 -8.15 -4.88 -1.35
CA VAL A 123 -9.15 -5.38 -2.31
C VAL A 123 -10.47 -5.65 -1.61
N TYR A 124 -11.57 -5.15 -2.16
CA TYR A 124 -12.90 -5.47 -1.63
C TYR A 124 -13.61 -6.55 -2.45
N SER A 125 -13.41 -6.59 -3.76
CA SER A 125 -14.15 -7.50 -4.64
C SER A 125 -13.32 -7.87 -5.86
N ILE A 126 -13.69 -8.94 -6.55
CA ILE A 126 -13.18 -9.24 -7.91
C ILE A 126 -13.73 -8.26 -8.96
N SER A 127 -14.89 -7.63 -8.70
CA SER A 127 -15.51 -6.66 -9.62
C SER A 127 -14.91 -5.26 -9.41
N PRO A 128 -14.35 -4.63 -10.45
CA PRO A 128 -13.93 -3.23 -10.40
C PRO A 128 -15.07 -2.28 -10.02
N GLU A 129 -16.29 -2.52 -10.48
CA GLU A 129 -17.48 -1.71 -10.19
C GLU A 129 -17.78 -1.71 -8.70
N LYS A 130 -17.72 -2.89 -8.07
CA LYS A 130 -17.95 -3.02 -6.63
C LYS A 130 -16.83 -2.39 -5.80
N ASN A 131 -15.58 -2.49 -6.25
CA ASN A 131 -14.49 -1.72 -5.64
C ASN A 131 -14.75 -0.22 -5.79
N ALA A 132 -15.16 0.26 -6.96
CA ALA A 132 -15.47 1.67 -7.21
C ALA A 132 -16.57 2.18 -6.26
N GLN A 133 -17.63 1.40 -6.08
CA GLN A 133 -18.71 1.68 -5.15
C GLN A 133 -18.19 1.80 -3.70
N ILE A 134 -17.38 0.84 -3.23
CA ILE A 134 -16.89 0.81 -1.83
C ILE A 134 -15.84 1.91 -1.57
N PHE A 135 -14.97 2.18 -2.55
CA PHE A 135 -14.04 3.31 -2.49
C PHE A 135 -14.73 4.67 -2.71
N ARG A 136 -16.02 4.68 -3.11
CA ARG A 136 -16.82 5.86 -3.47
C ARG A 136 -16.16 6.71 -4.55
N ILE A 137 -15.78 6.06 -5.65
CA ILE A 137 -15.18 6.68 -6.83
C ILE A 137 -15.96 6.31 -8.09
N LYS A 138 -15.80 7.07 -9.18
CA LYS A 138 -16.51 6.83 -10.44
C LYS A 138 -16.18 5.48 -11.09
N SER A 139 -14.90 5.08 -11.04
CA SER A 139 -14.42 3.85 -11.65
C SER A 139 -13.15 3.37 -10.94
N TYR A 140 -13.00 2.05 -10.85
CA TYR A 140 -11.81 1.38 -10.34
C TYR A 140 -11.10 0.68 -11.52
N PRO A 141 -9.76 0.67 -11.59
CA PRO A 141 -9.04 -0.05 -12.65
C PRO A 141 -9.33 -1.56 -12.61
N SER A 142 -9.12 -2.25 -13.73
CA SER A 142 -9.15 -3.72 -13.68
C SER A 142 -8.07 -4.23 -12.73
N LEU A 143 -8.41 -5.29 -12.01
CA LEU A 143 -7.54 -5.92 -11.03
C LEU A 143 -6.29 -6.50 -11.72
N GLU A 144 -6.47 -7.13 -12.88
CA GLU A 144 -5.42 -7.65 -13.75
C GLU A 144 -4.39 -6.58 -14.13
N LEU A 145 -4.86 -5.39 -14.52
CA LEU A 145 -3.97 -4.28 -14.88
C LEU A 145 -3.14 -3.80 -13.70
N ILE A 146 -3.72 -3.77 -12.49
CA ILE A 146 -2.99 -3.42 -11.28
C ILE A 146 -1.90 -4.45 -11.01
N ILE A 147 -2.23 -5.73 -11.04
CA ILE A 147 -1.29 -6.84 -10.80
C ILE A 147 -0.15 -6.78 -11.81
N ASN A 148 -0.46 -6.71 -13.10
CA ASN A 148 0.54 -6.65 -14.18
C ASN A 148 1.49 -5.47 -14.00
N ARG A 149 0.99 -4.28 -13.67
CA ARG A 149 1.83 -3.09 -13.47
C ARG A 149 2.77 -3.22 -12.26
N ILE A 150 2.35 -3.95 -11.23
CA ILE A 150 3.19 -4.20 -10.05
C ILE A 150 4.29 -5.20 -10.41
N HIS A 151 3.94 -6.32 -11.06
CA HIS A 151 4.91 -7.32 -11.50
C HIS A 151 5.89 -6.81 -12.56
N GLU A 152 5.45 -5.97 -13.50
CA GLU A 152 6.33 -5.30 -14.47
C GLU A 152 7.44 -4.46 -13.81
N ALA A 153 7.25 -4.05 -12.56
CA ALA A 153 8.23 -3.32 -11.77
C ALA A 153 9.05 -4.22 -10.83
N ASP A 154 8.98 -5.54 -10.99
CA ASP A 154 9.65 -6.54 -10.15
C ASP A 154 9.28 -6.43 -8.65
N LEU A 155 8.01 -6.09 -8.39
CA LEU A 155 7.45 -6.04 -7.05
C LEU A 155 6.48 -7.20 -6.84
N LYS A 156 6.45 -7.74 -5.62
CA LYS A 156 5.42 -8.72 -5.22
C LYS A 156 4.12 -8.02 -4.88
N VAL A 157 2.99 -8.66 -5.16
CA VAL A 157 1.67 -8.17 -4.77
C VAL A 157 1.06 -9.07 -3.68
N ARG A 158 0.70 -8.45 -2.56
CA ARG A 158 -0.15 -9.06 -1.53
C ARG A 158 -1.52 -8.43 -1.57
N ALA A 159 -2.54 -9.21 -1.88
CA ALA A 159 -3.93 -8.76 -1.76
C ALA A 159 -4.40 -8.88 -0.30
N ASN A 160 -4.76 -7.76 0.31
CA ASN A 160 -5.44 -7.69 1.60
C ASN A 160 -6.95 -7.54 1.33
N ILE A 161 -7.66 -8.64 1.44
CA ILE A 161 -9.11 -8.72 1.29
C ILE A 161 -9.76 -8.09 2.52
N VAL A 162 -10.77 -7.25 2.32
CA VAL A 162 -11.55 -6.72 3.45
C VAL A 162 -12.88 -7.46 3.55
N LEU A 163 -13.02 -8.24 4.62
CA LEU A 163 -14.26 -8.94 4.94
C LEU A 163 -15.33 -7.96 5.44
N SER A 164 -16.56 -8.10 4.96
CA SER A 164 -17.67 -7.25 5.44
C SER A 164 -19.01 -7.92 5.24
N LYS A 165 -19.97 -7.58 6.13
CA LYS A 165 -21.34 -8.11 6.11
C LYS A 165 -22.07 -7.88 4.78
N ASN A 166 -21.72 -6.82 4.05
CA ASN A 166 -22.41 -6.41 2.83
C ASN A 166 -21.70 -6.83 1.54
N ASN A 167 -20.54 -7.48 1.65
CA ASN A 167 -19.75 -7.85 0.48
C ASN A 167 -19.25 -9.30 0.57
N ILE A 168 -18.10 -9.53 1.20
CA ILE A 168 -17.54 -10.85 1.46
C ILE A 168 -18.03 -11.31 2.83
N CYS A 169 -19.27 -11.79 2.85
CA CYS A 169 -20.03 -12.05 4.06
C CYS A 169 -20.18 -13.53 4.42
N ASN A 170 -19.68 -14.42 3.56
CA ASN A 170 -19.75 -15.87 3.75
C ASN A 170 -18.52 -16.56 3.16
N LEU A 171 -18.37 -17.84 3.49
CA LEU A 171 -17.24 -18.67 3.05
C LEU A 171 -17.16 -18.82 1.53
N GLU A 172 -18.31 -18.92 0.85
CA GLU A 172 -18.36 -19.08 -0.61
C GLU A 172 -17.75 -17.90 -1.34
N LYS A 173 -18.18 -16.68 -0.99
CA LYS A 173 -17.62 -15.44 -1.56
C LYS A 173 -16.15 -15.25 -1.21
N PHE A 174 -15.74 -15.68 -0.01
CA PHE A 174 -14.33 -15.66 0.37
C PHE A 174 -13.50 -16.62 -0.50
N LYS A 175 -13.97 -17.85 -0.71
CA LYS A 175 -13.32 -18.83 -1.59
C LYS A 175 -13.27 -18.33 -3.04
N GLU A 176 -14.33 -17.70 -3.52
CA GLU A 176 -14.42 -17.12 -4.86
C GLU A 176 -13.29 -16.10 -5.08
N ILE A 177 -13.20 -15.07 -4.24
CA ILE A 177 -12.16 -14.04 -4.40
C ILE A 177 -10.75 -14.60 -4.21
N VAL A 178 -10.55 -15.52 -3.27
CA VAL A 178 -9.23 -16.16 -3.06
C VAL A 178 -8.81 -16.95 -4.30
N THR A 179 -9.73 -17.72 -4.89
CA THR A 179 -9.47 -18.51 -6.09
C THR A 179 -9.16 -17.61 -7.28
N TRP A 180 -9.93 -16.54 -7.45
CA TRP A 180 -9.69 -15.55 -8.49
C TRP A 180 -8.31 -14.92 -8.34
N LEU A 181 -7.97 -14.36 -7.17
CA LEU A 181 -6.67 -13.70 -6.95
C LEU A 181 -5.48 -14.65 -7.17
N LYS A 182 -5.59 -15.92 -6.76
CA LYS A 182 -4.56 -16.94 -7.03
C LYS A 182 -4.37 -17.18 -8.53
N ASN A 183 -5.46 -17.36 -9.27
CA ASN A 183 -5.41 -17.63 -10.71
C ASN A 183 -4.81 -16.47 -11.51
N TYR A 184 -4.96 -15.25 -11.01
CA TYR A 184 -4.46 -14.03 -11.64
C TYR A 184 -3.09 -13.57 -11.14
N GLY A 185 -2.37 -14.44 -10.41
CA GLY A 185 -0.94 -14.25 -10.13
C GLY A 185 -0.62 -13.46 -8.87
N VAL A 186 -1.58 -13.22 -7.96
CA VAL A 186 -1.25 -12.58 -6.68
C VAL A 186 -0.31 -13.47 -5.84
N ASP A 187 0.81 -12.91 -5.38
CA ASP A 187 1.86 -13.66 -4.67
C ASP A 187 1.45 -14.09 -3.25
N ASN A 188 0.62 -13.28 -2.58
CA ASN A 188 0.13 -13.59 -1.24
C ASN A 188 -1.27 -13.00 -1.00
N ILE A 189 -2.08 -13.71 -0.21
CA ILE A 189 -3.44 -13.26 0.12
C ILE A 189 -3.60 -13.23 1.64
N ALA A 190 -4.21 -12.15 2.13
CA ALA A 190 -4.61 -11.98 3.52
C ALA A 190 -6.05 -11.48 3.58
N ALA A 191 -6.73 -11.68 4.71
CA ALA A 191 -8.07 -11.19 4.98
C ALA A 191 -8.22 -10.76 6.44
#